data_AF-Q89X42-F1
#
_entry.id   AF-Q89X42-F1
#
_cell.length_a   1.000
_cell.length_b   1.000
_cell.length_c   1.000
_cell.angle_alpha   90.00
_cell.angle_beta   90.00
_cell.angle_gamma   90.00
#
_symmetry.space_group_name_H-M   'P 1'
#
loop_
_entity.id
_entity.type
_entity.pdbx_description
1 polymer ?
#
loop_
_entity_poly.entity_id
_entity_poly.type
_entity_poly.pdbx_seq_one_letter_code
_entity_poly.pdbx_strand_id
1 'polypeptide(L)'
;MSRMKTYDGPASDHFNGLHFFDPDGAPPKPLREVLRWQFSGKRQRAAWPDWAPSPHADTPPERVDGGKARLSFVGHASWLIQAGGLNILVDPVWSSRVSPVGFAGPKRHNDPGIAFEKLPKIDVVLVSHGHYDHLDIATLSRLAKNFAPRVVTPLGNDVTMRSTDSSIKAEAFDWHDRVELGGGIAVHLVPTRHWTARGLFDRNKALWASFVLETPAGKIYVVCDSGYGDGRHFRRVAEKHGPLRLAILPIGAYEPRWFMRDQHMNPEDAVKALLDCGAQDALGHHHGTFQLTDEAIDAPAKALVEALDAAQIPQQRFVAMKPGQVVEI
;
A
#
# COMPACT_ATOMS: atom_id res chain seq x y z
N MET A 1 -24.03 17.71 9.63
CA MET A 1 -23.12 16.73 8.97
C MET A 1 -22.72 17.33 7.64
N SER A 2 -21.53 17.92 7.55
CA SER A 2 -21.06 18.59 6.33
C SER A 2 -20.99 17.58 5.18
N ARG A 3 -21.74 17.86 4.10
CA ARG A 3 -21.64 17.20 2.78
C ARG A 3 -20.32 17.62 2.12
N MET A 4 -19.18 17.42 2.77
CA MET A 4 -17.92 17.72 2.14
C MET A 4 -17.73 16.68 1.04
N LYS A 5 -17.94 17.09 -0.22
CA LYS A 5 -17.53 16.31 -1.36
C LYS A 5 -16.01 16.20 -1.28
N THR A 6 -15.50 14.98 -1.21
CA THR A 6 -14.06 14.70 -1.25
C THR A 6 -13.50 14.99 -2.63
N TYR A 7 -14.31 14.94 -3.69
CA TYR A 7 -13.97 15.32 -5.05
C TYR A 7 -15.20 15.88 -5.78
N ASP A 8 -15.02 16.92 -6.60
CA ASP A 8 -16.09 17.62 -7.32
C ASP A 8 -15.81 17.83 -8.82
N GLY A 9 -14.81 17.13 -9.38
CA GLY A 9 -14.50 17.18 -10.81
C GLY A 9 -15.54 16.52 -11.72
N PRO A 10 -15.34 16.59 -13.05
CA PRO A 10 -16.29 16.06 -14.03
C PRO A 10 -16.36 14.52 -13.99
N ALA A 11 -17.48 13.97 -14.47
CA ALA A 11 -17.58 12.53 -14.70
C ALA A 11 -16.54 12.08 -15.74
N SER A 12 -16.00 10.88 -15.54
CA SER A 12 -14.96 10.25 -16.36
C SER A 12 -15.29 8.77 -16.60
N ASP A 13 -14.36 8.03 -17.21
CA ASP A 13 -14.45 6.58 -17.38
C ASP A 13 -14.32 5.78 -16.06
N HIS A 14 -13.96 6.44 -14.96
CA HIS A 14 -13.80 5.83 -13.63
C HIS A 14 -14.39 6.69 -12.49
N PHE A 15 -15.18 7.74 -12.82
CA PHE A 15 -15.92 8.56 -11.86
C PHE A 15 -17.31 8.95 -12.39
N ASN A 16 -18.37 8.67 -11.63
CA ASN A 16 -19.76 8.90 -12.08
C ASN A 16 -20.38 10.23 -11.59
N GLY A 17 -19.56 11.17 -11.10
CA GLY A 17 -20.03 12.41 -10.50
C GLY A 17 -20.26 12.34 -8.98
N LEU A 18 -20.21 11.14 -8.39
CA LEU A 18 -20.32 10.94 -6.94
C LEU A 18 -19.34 9.90 -6.39
N HIS A 19 -19.11 8.81 -7.12
CA HIS A 19 -18.23 7.72 -6.72
C HIS A 19 -17.24 7.38 -7.81
N PHE A 20 -16.03 7.05 -7.39
CA PHE A 20 -15.02 6.40 -8.20
C PHE A 20 -15.31 4.89 -8.32
N PHE A 21 -14.91 4.30 -9.44
CA PHE A 21 -15.08 2.87 -9.70
C PHE A 21 -13.96 2.36 -10.60
N ASP A 22 -13.56 1.10 -10.39
CA ASP A 22 -12.69 0.38 -11.32
C ASP A 22 -13.59 -0.31 -12.37
N PRO A 23 -13.51 0.05 -13.67
CA PRO A 23 -14.34 -0.56 -14.71
C PRO A 23 -14.06 -2.06 -14.90
N ASP A 24 -12.87 -2.54 -14.54
CA ASP A 24 -12.47 -3.94 -14.59
C ASP A 24 -12.48 -4.61 -13.19
N GLY A 25 -12.97 -3.87 -12.20
CA GLY A 25 -12.92 -4.24 -10.80
C GLY A 25 -14.14 -5.02 -10.32
N ALA A 26 -14.24 -5.14 -9.00
CA ALA A 26 -15.46 -5.57 -8.34
C ALA A 26 -15.80 -4.59 -7.21
N PRO A 27 -17.08 -4.21 -7.07
CA PRO A 27 -17.48 -3.34 -5.97
C PRO A 27 -17.21 -4.04 -4.63
N PRO A 28 -16.87 -3.28 -3.58
CA PRO A 28 -16.67 -3.83 -2.24
C PRO A 28 -17.96 -4.48 -1.73
N LYS A 29 -17.81 -5.57 -0.98
CA LYS A 29 -18.95 -6.35 -0.48
C LYS A 29 -19.94 -5.49 0.34
N PRO A 30 -21.25 -5.80 0.28
CA PRO A 30 -22.26 -5.08 1.06
C PRO A 30 -22.17 -5.43 2.56
N LEU A 31 -22.76 -4.59 3.41
CA LEU A 31 -22.75 -4.76 4.87
C LEU A 31 -23.24 -6.14 5.33
N ARG A 32 -24.24 -6.72 4.66
CA ARG A 32 -24.74 -8.08 4.97
C ARG A 32 -23.65 -9.16 4.88
N GLU A 33 -22.70 -9.02 3.96
CA GLU A 33 -21.60 -9.97 3.79
C GLU A 33 -20.50 -9.74 4.82
N VAL A 34 -20.27 -8.48 5.21
CA VAL A 34 -19.40 -8.16 6.36
C VAL A 34 -19.95 -8.81 7.62
N LEU A 35 -21.25 -8.65 7.90
CA LEU A 35 -21.91 -9.27 9.06
C LEU A 35 -21.85 -10.81 8.97
N ARG A 36 -22.09 -11.38 7.80
CA ARG A 36 -21.94 -12.83 7.58
C ARG A 36 -20.53 -13.29 7.91
N TRP A 37 -19.50 -12.56 7.49
CA TRP A 37 -18.13 -12.90 7.82
C TRP A 37 -17.87 -12.80 9.34
N GLN A 38 -18.22 -11.67 9.97
CA GLN A 38 -17.92 -11.43 11.38
C GLN A 38 -18.66 -12.39 12.35
N PHE A 39 -19.90 -12.78 12.02
CA PHE A 39 -20.78 -13.53 12.92
C PHE A 39 -21.08 -14.96 12.46
N SER A 40 -20.49 -15.43 11.36
CA SER A 40 -20.62 -16.83 10.96
C SER A 40 -19.94 -17.74 11.99
N GLY A 41 -20.68 -18.73 12.51
CA GLY A 41 -20.12 -19.78 13.37
C GLY A 41 -19.05 -20.66 12.70
N LYS A 42 -18.82 -20.47 11.39
CA LYS A 42 -17.74 -21.12 10.61
C LYS A 42 -16.50 -20.24 10.46
N ARG A 43 -16.46 -19.04 11.05
CA ARG A 43 -15.30 -18.14 10.96
C ARG A 43 -14.10 -18.78 11.68
N GLN A 44 -12.97 -18.86 10.99
CA GLN A 44 -11.74 -19.43 11.51
C GLN A 44 -10.67 -18.33 11.61
N ARG A 45 -10.88 -17.38 12.53
CA ARG A 45 -9.88 -16.34 12.78
C ARG A 45 -8.75 -16.91 13.64
N ALA A 46 -7.53 -16.91 13.11
CA ALA A 46 -6.35 -17.31 13.86
C ALA A 46 -6.08 -16.35 15.03
N ALA A 47 -5.58 -16.86 16.15
CA ALA A 47 -5.06 -16.03 17.23
C ALA A 47 -3.63 -15.59 16.90
N TRP A 48 -3.38 -14.28 16.84
CA TRP A 48 -2.03 -13.74 16.72
C TRP A 48 -1.39 -13.60 18.11
N PRO A 49 -0.06 -13.72 18.23
CA PRO A 49 0.62 -13.36 19.47
C PRO A 49 0.44 -11.87 19.78
N ASP A 50 0.44 -11.49 21.06
CA ASP A 50 0.31 -10.08 21.46
C ASP A 50 1.41 -9.20 20.86
N TRP A 51 2.61 -9.77 20.71
CA TRP A 51 3.76 -9.13 20.09
C TRP A 51 4.60 -10.14 19.30
N ALA A 52 5.05 -9.74 18.12
CA ALA A 52 5.85 -10.54 17.19
C ALA A 52 7.01 -9.68 16.65
N PRO A 53 8.06 -9.46 17.45
CA PRO A 53 9.14 -8.55 17.09
C PRO A 53 9.87 -9.01 15.83
N SER A 54 10.27 -8.06 14.99
CA SER A 54 11.15 -8.34 13.87
C SER A 54 12.59 -8.54 14.39
N PRO A 55 13.37 -9.49 13.82
CA PRO A 55 14.79 -9.60 14.11
C PRO A 55 15.63 -8.49 13.45
N HIS A 56 14.99 -7.62 12.65
CA HIS A 56 15.65 -6.51 11.96
C HIS A 56 15.18 -5.17 12.52
N ALA A 57 16.08 -4.18 12.46
CA ALA A 57 15.79 -2.77 12.68
C ALA A 57 16.73 -1.98 11.77
N ASP A 58 16.21 -0.94 11.14
CA ASP A 58 16.97 -0.11 10.21
C ASP A 58 17.24 1.28 10.78
N THR A 59 18.42 1.81 10.48
CA THR A 59 18.77 3.23 10.65
C THR A 59 19.25 3.72 9.28
N PRO A 60 18.35 4.29 8.46
CA PRO A 60 18.67 4.65 7.09
C PRO A 60 19.80 5.69 7.02
N PRO A 61 20.65 5.63 5.97
CA PRO A 61 21.55 6.74 5.67
C PRO A 61 20.76 8.01 5.32
N GLU A 62 21.41 9.17 5.37
CA GLU A 62 20.74 10.45 5.07
C GLU A 62 20.17 10.48 3.64
N ARG A 63 20.94 9.99 2.66
CA ARG A 63 20.62 9.97 1.23
C ARG A 63 21.23 8.75 0.54
N VAL A 64 20.64 8.36 -0.60
CA VAL A 64 21.18 7.39 -1.54
C VAL A 64 21.16 8.01 -2.94
N ASP A 65 22.34 8.17 -3.53
CA ASP A 65 22.55 8.83 -4.83
C ASP A 65 23.01 7.84 -5.91
N GLY A 66 23.05 8.33 -7.16
CA GLY A 66 23.52 7.55 -8.31
C GLY A 66 22.46 6.57 -8.83
N GLY A 67 22.93 5.51 -9.50
CA GLY A 67 22.09 4.49 -10.13
C GLY A 67 21.62 3.37 -9.20
N LYS A 68 21.53 3.61 -7.89
CA LYS A 68 21.11 2.63 -6.89
C LYS A 68 19.82 3.07 -6.20
N ALA A 69 19.06 2.11 -5.71
CA ALA A 69 17.95 2.36 -4.80
C ALA A 69 18.04 1.48 -3.56
N ARG A 70 17.69 2.05 -2.40
CA ARG A 70 17.60 1.36 -1.12
C ARG A 70 16.16 1.33 -0.65
N LEU A 71 15.63 0.13 -0.42
CA LEU A 71 14.26 -0.10 0.02
C LEU A 71 14.28 -0.67 1.42
N SER A 72 13.74 0.07 2.38
CA SER A 72 13.59 -0.35 3.77
C SER A 72 12.12 -0.59 4.08
N PHE A 73 11.81 -1.81 4.51
CA PHE A 73 10.45 -2.16 4.89
C PHE A 73 10.15 -1.66 6.30
N VAL A 74 9.26 -0.68 6.45
CA VAL A 74 8.86 -0.17 7.77
C VAL A 74 7.83 -1.09 8.43
N GLY A 75 7.05 -1.81 7.63
CA GLY A 75 6.03 -2.75 8.10
C GLY A 75 4.65 -2.42 7.53
N HIS A 76 3.77 -3.42 7.49
CA HIS A 76 2.48 -3.37 6.80
C HIS A 76 2.62 -2.98 5.32
N ALA A 77 2.18 -1.78 4.90
CA ALA A 77 2.39 -1.24 3.56
C ALA A 77 3.43 -0.11 3.52
N SER A 78 4.05 0.19 4.67
CA SER A 78 4.97 1.32 4.80
C SER A 78 6.37 0.98 4.28
N TRP A 79 6.86 1.79 3.36
CA TRP A 79 8.19 1.66 2.77
C TRP A 79 8.94 2.99 2.80
N LEU A 80 10.23 2.95 3.10
CA LEU A 80 11.16 4.03 2.77
C LEU A 80 11.97 3.61 1.55
N ILE A 81 11.84 4.37 0.47
CA ILE A 81 12.57 4.19 -0.79
C ILE A 81 13.52 5.37 -0.96
N GLN A 82 14.82 5.10 -0.98
CA GLN A 82 15.85 6.10 -1.20
C GLN A 82 16.48 5.88 -2.57
N ALA A 83 16.34 6.84 -3.47
CA ALA A 83 16.88 6.78 -4.83
C ALA A 83 17.09 8.19 -5.36
N GLY A 84 18.08 8.40 -6.24
CA GLY A 84 18.30 9.69 -6.91
C GLY A 84 18.40 10.89 -5.96
N GLY A 85 18.90 10.68 -4.74
CA GLY A 85 18.99 11.70 -3.69
C GLY A 85 17.67 12.05 -3.00
N LEU A 86 16.55 11.38 -3.32
CA LEU A 86 15.27 11.55 -2.65
C LEU A 86 15.01 10.45 -1.62
N ASN A 87 14.34 10.81 -0.54
CA ASN A 87 13.76 9.89 0.43
C ASN A 87 12.23 9.93 0.30
N ILE A 88 11.66 8.82 -0.17
CA ILE A 88 10.24 8.68 -0.50
C ILE A 88 9.60 7.69 0.48
N LEU A 89 8.59 8.11 1.22
CA LEU A 89 7.76 7.20 2.01
C LEU A 89 6.52 6.79 1.22
N VAL A 90 6.16 5.51 1.26
CA VAL A 90 4.87 5.01 0.73
C VAL A 90 4.01 4.55 1.89
N ASP A 91 2.74 4.95 1.90
CA ASP A 91 1.70 4.57 2.88
C ASP A 91 2.23 4.54 4.33
N PRO A 92 2.77 5.66 4.85
CA PRO A 92 3.47 5.67 6.14
C PRO A 92 2.51 5.54 7.33
N VAL A 93 2.68 4.49 8.14
CA VAL A 93 1.89 4.23 9.35
C VAL A 93 2.79 3.90 10.53
N TRP A 94 2.97 4.87 11.43
CA TRP A 94 3.66 4.69 12.71
C TRP A 94 2.69 4.53 13.89
N SER A 95 1.40 4.78 13.69
CA SER A 95 0.40 4.62 14.75
C SER A 95 0.31 3.17 15.25
N SER A 96 0.03 3.02 16.55
CA SER A 96 -0.17 1.71 17.17
C SER A 96 -1.50 1.05 16.79
N ARG A 97 -2.46 1.82 16.25
CA ARG A 97 -3.74 1.32 15.76
C ARG A 97 -4.11 1.98 14.44
N VAL A 98 -4.80 1.22 13.60
CA VAL A 98 -5.34 1.67 12.29
C VAL A 98 -6.86 1.68 12.38
N SER A 99 -7.41 2.81 12.83
CA SER A 99 -8.81 2.91 13.24
C SER A 99 -9.29 4.37 13.24
N PRO A 100 -10.61 4.63 13.07
CA PRO A 100 -11.19 5.94 13.31
C PRO A 100 -11.02 6.45 14.76
N VAL A 101 -10.76 5.55 15.72
CA VAL A 101 -10.63 5.88 17.14
C VAL A 101 -9.37 5.26 17.74
N GLY A 102 -8.72 5.96 18.67
CA GLY A 102 -7.46 5.50 19.28
C GLY A 102 -7.58 4.33 20.26
N PHE A 103 -8.80 3.97 20.71
CA PHE A 103 -9.00 2.95 21.75
C PHE A 103 -9.51 1.60 21.23
N ALA A 104 -9.96 1.52 19.96
CA ALA A 104 -10.53 0.32 19.36
C ALA A 104 -10.02 0.12 17.92
N GLY A 105 -10.25 -1.05 17.34
CA GLY A 105 -9.77 -1.42 16.00
C GLY A 105 -8.41 -2.12 15.99
N PRO A 106 -7.91 -2.54 14.82
CA PRO A 106 -6.69 -3.34 14.71
C PRO A 106 -5.48 -2.65 15.38
N LYS A 107 -4.78 -3.41 16.22
CA LYS A 107 -3.54 -2.99 16.89
C LYS A 107 -2.35 -3.57 16.15
N ARG A 108 -1.27 -2.81 16.11
CA ARG A 108 0.04 -3.24 15.64
C ARG A 108 0.61 -4.34 16.55
N HIS A 109 1.25 -5.34 15.96
CA HIS A 109 1.89 -6.48 16.66
C HIS A 109 3.42 -6.46 16.61
N ASN A 110 4.03 -5.48 15.95
CA ASN A 110 5.48 -5.31 15.90
C ASN A 110 5.88 -3.84 15.82
N ASP A 111 7.06 -3.49 16.32
CA ASP A 111 7.59 -2.15 16.13
C ASP A 111 7.75 -1.82 14.63
N PRO A 112 7.57 -0.55 14.23
CA PRO A 112 8.01 -0.10 12.93
C PRO A 112 9.49 -0.44 12.72
N GLY A 113 9.82 -0.93 11.53
CA GLY A 113 11.18 -1.30 11.13
C GLY A 113 12.20 -0.16 11.20
N ILE A 114 11.71 1.09 11.17
CA ILE A 114 12.47 2.31 11.39
C ILE A 114 11.77 3.08 12.51
N ALA A 115 12.44 3.32 13.62
CA ALA A 115 11.94 4.25 14.63
C ALA A 115 11.75 5.64 13.99
N PHE A 116 10.64 6.33 14.26
CA PHE A 116 10.33 7.58 13.58
C PHE A 116 11.45 8.63 13.75
N GLU A 117 12.07 8.66 14.93
CA GLU A 117 13.17 9.56 15.29
C GLU A 117 14.47 9.25 14.52
N LYS A 118 14.54 8.10 13.85
CA LYS A 118 15.64 7.67 12.99
C LYS A 118 15.35 7.90 11.51
N LEU A 119 14.19 8.45 11.16
CA LEU A 119 13.91 8.81 9.77
C LEU A 119 14.89 9.91 9.32
N PRO A 120 15.51 9.76 8.13
CA PRO A 120 16.19 10.88 7.49
C PRO A 120 15.16 11.92 7.05
N LYS A 121 15.63 13.06 6.52
CA LYS A 121 14.71 14.06 5.93
C LYS A 121 13.86 13.38 4.84
N ILE A 122 12.54 13.46 4.96
CA ILE A 122 11.60 12.93 3.97
C ILE A 122 11.24 14.05 2.99
N ASP A 123 11.36 13.79 1.69
CA ASP A 123 11.03 14.78 0.66
C ASP A 123 9.63 14.56 0.11
N VAL A 124 9.24 13.28 -0.09
CA VAL A 124 7.98 12.89 -0.70
C VAL A 124 7.30 11.80 0.13
N VAL A 125 5.99 11.91 0.25
CA VAL A 125 5.11 10.85 0.74
C VAL A 125 4.13 10.49 -0.37
N LEU A 126 3.97 9.20 -0.65
CA LEU A 126 2.93 8.65 -1.51
C LEU A 126 1.88 7.99 -0.64
N VAL A 127 0.60 8.31 -0.86
CA VAL A 127 -0.52 7.68 -0.16
C VAL A 127 -1.47 7.09 -1.19
N SER A 128 -1.60 5.77 -1.21
CA SER A 128 -2.32 5.01 -2.22
C SER A 128 -3.83 5.15 -2.14
N HIS A 129 -4.40 5.17 -0.93
CA HIS A 129 -5.85 5.26 -0.73
C HIS A 129 -6.20 5.57 0.72
N GLY A 130 -7.47 5.86 0.96
CA GLY A 130 -7.97 6.37 2.23
C GLY A 130 -8.09 5.38 3.41
N HIS A 131 -7.83 4.07 3.28
CA HIS A 131 -7.99 3.17 4.44
C HIS A 131 -7.03 3.53 5.59
N TYR A 132 -7.42 3.24 6.84
CA TYR A 132 -6.67 3.69 8.02
C TYR A 132 -5.27 3.10 8.15
N ASP A 133 -5.02 1.97 7.50
CA ASP A 133 -3.75 1.27 7.45
C ASP A 133 -2.84 1.69 6.29
N HIS A 134 -3.29 2.64 5.47
CA HIS A 134 -2.49 3.27 4.41
C HIS A 134 -2.44 4.80 4.54
N LEU A 135 -3.51 5.41 5.06
CA LEU A 135 -3.64 6.83 5.33
C LEU A 135 -3.76 7.07 6.85
N ASP A 136 -2.61 7.14 7.51
CA ASP A 136 -2.47 7.51 8.91
C ASP A 136 -2.19 9.01 9.06
N ILE A 137 -3.26 9.78 9.31
CA ILE A 137 -3.17 11.24 9.49
C ILE A 137 -2.21 11.61 10.63
N ALA A 138 -2.15 10.85 11.73
CA ALA A 138 -1.27 11.19 12.84
C ALA A 138 0.20 11.12 12.41
N THR A 139 0.54 10.11 11.60
CA THR A 139 1.86 10.00 10.98
C THR A 139 2.12 11.14 9.98
N LEU A 140 1.16 11.46 9.11
CA LEU A 140 1.29 12.54 8.13
C LEU A 140 1.48 13.91 8.80
N SER A 141 0.72 14.24 9.84
CA SER A 141 0.90 15.44 10.66
C SER A 141 2.29 15.50 11.30
N ARG A 142 2.77 14.36 11.82
CA ARG A 142 4.11 14.27 12.39
C ARG A 142 5.19 14.50 11.33
N LEU A 143 5.04 13.95 10.12
CA LEU A 143 5.94 14.18 8.99
C LEU A 143 5.90 15.64 8.53
N ALA A 144 4.71 16.24 8.43
CA ALA A 144 4.54 17.65 8.06
C ALA A 144 5.28 18.58 9.02
N LYS A 145 5.18 18.32 10.33
CA LYS A 145 5.89 19.08 11.37
C LYS A 145 7.42 18.93 11.29
N ASN A 146 7.93 17.73 11.02
CA ASN A 146 9.39 17.46 11.11
C ASN A 146 10.13 17.72 9.79
N PHE A 147 9.49 17.48 8.64
CA PHE A 147 10.15 17.50 7.34
C PHE A 147 9.40 18.31 6.27
N ALA A 148 8.11 18.59 6.50
CA ALA A 148 7.21 19.26 5.56
C ALA A 148 7.26 18.68 4.12
N PRO A 149 7.20 17.34 3.95
CA PRO A 149 7.35 16.70 2.66
C PRO A 149 6.18 17.07 1.74
N ARG A 150 6.41 16.92 0.44
CA ARG A 150 5.33 16.88 -0.54
C ARG A 150 4.54 15.60 -0.36
N VAL A 151 3.20 15.65 -0.42
CA VAL A 151 2.36 14.46 -0.33
C VAL A 151 1.59 14.28 -1.63
N VAL A 152 1.79 13.16 -2.31
CA VAL A 152 1.11 12.79 -3.56
C VAL A 152 0.11 11.69 -3.26
N THR A 153 -1.14 11.87 -3.68
CA THR A 153 -2.22 10.93 -3.40
C THR A 153 -3.27 10.94 -4.52
N PRO A 154 -4.13 9.91 -4.66
CA PRO A 154 -5.22 9.96 -5.61
C PRO A 154 -6.30 10.99 -5.26
N LEU A 155 -7.04 11.43 -6.28
CA LEU A 155 -8.12 12.39 -6.20
C LEU A 155 -9.02 12.22 -4.95
N GLY A 156 -9.13 13.30 -4.16
CA GLY A 156 -10.05 13.45 -3.05
C GLY A 156 -9.56 12.95 -1.68
N ASN A 157 -8.45 12.22 -1.62
CA ASN A 157 -7.81 11.88 -0.33
C ASN A 157 -7.16 13.12 0.32
N ASP A 158 -6.66 14.02 -0.51
CA ASP A 158 -6.02 15.29 -0.15
C ASP A 158 -6.95 16.22 0.64
N VAL A 159 -8.25 16.25 0.31
CA VAL A 159 -9.28 16.98 1.07
C VAL A 159 -9.37 16.46 2.50
N THR A 160 -9.37 15.14 2.68
CA THR A 160 -9.38 14.54 4.02
C THR A 160 -8.12 14.90 4.81
N MET A 161 -6.95 14.85 4.16
CA MET A 161 -5.68 15.20 4.79
C MET A 161 -5.66 16.66 5.24
N ARG A 162 -5.89 17.61 4.31
CA ARG A 162 -5.81 19.05 4.60
C ARG A 162 -6.91 19.55 5.51
N SER A 163 -8.10 18.93 5.50
CA SER A 163 -9.18 19.27 6.42
C SER A 163 -8.89 18.86 7.87
N THR A 164 -8.05 17.83 8.06
CA THR A 164 -7.64 17.39 9.40
C THR A 164 -6.42 18.15 9.88
N ASP A 165 -5.44 18.38 9.00
CA ASP A 165 -4.24 19.16 9.28
C ASP A 165 -3.77 19.89 8.01
N SER A 166 -3.91 21.22 8.01
CA SER A 166 -3.58 22.07 6.88
C SER A 166 -2.08 22.19 6.60
N SER A 167 -1.21 21.71 7.51
CA SER A 167 0.24 21.64 7.28
C SER A 167 0.64 20.50 6.35
N ILE A 168 -0.24 19.51 6.13
CA ILE A 168 -0.03 18.42 5.18
C ILE A 168 -0.12 18.99 3.75
N LYS A 169 1.00 19.01 3.03
CA LYS A 169 1.09 19.49 1.65
C LYS A 169 0.64 18.42 0.65
N ALA A 170 -0.62 18.02 0.78
CA ALA A 170 -1.24 17.02 -0.09
C ALA A 170 -1.65 17.62 -1.45
N GLU A 171 -1.29 16.91 -2.51
CA GLU A 171 -1.68 17.14 -3.90
C GLU A 171 -2.34 15.87 -4.42
N ALA A 172 -3.48 16.04 -5.06
CA ALA A 172 -4.30 14.95 -5.59
C ALA A 172 -4.13 14.82 -7.10
N PHE A 173 -3.96 13.58 -7.58
CA PHE A 173 -3.75 13.25 -8.99
C PHE A 173 -4.65 12.10 -9.41
N ASP A 174 -4.90 11.99 -10.70
CA ASP A 174 -5.75 10.96 -11.28
C ASP A 174 -4.94 9.73 -11.74
N TRP A 175 -5.63 8.64 -12.06
CA TRP A 175 -5.01 7.54 -12.80
C TRP A 175 -4.41 8.03 -14.11
N HIS A 176 -3.28 7.43 -14.45
CA HIS A 176 -2.46 7.74 -15.62
C HIS A 176 -1.69 9.06 -15.56
N ASP A 177 -1.88 9.88 -14.52
CA ASP A 177 -1.03 11.05 -14.28
C ASP A 177 0.40 10.62 -14.00
N ARG A 178 1.34 11.41 -14.54
CA ARG A 178 2.77 11.35 -14.24
C ARG A 178 3.17 12.61 -13.49
N VAL A 179 3.71 12.43 -12.28
CA VAL A 179 4.08 13.52 -11.38
C VAL A 179 5.59 13.53 -11.17
N GLU A 180 6.23 14.63 -11.58
CA GLU A 180 7.66 14.85 -11.31
C GLU A 180 7.90 15.06 -9.82
N LEU A 181 8.81 14.30 -9.22
CA LEU A 181 9.16 14.36 -7.80
C LEU A 181 10.46 15.13 -7.53
N GLY A 182 11.29 15.31 -8.57
CA GLY A 182 12.63 15.89 -8.47
C GLY A 182 13.73 14.82 -8.52
N GLY A 183 15.01 15.21 -8.62
CA GLY A 183 16.12 14.25 -8.64
C GLY A 183 16.12 13.28 -9.83
N GLY A 184 15.43 13.63 -10.94
CA GLY A 184 15.21 12.72 -12.07
C GLY A 184 14.21 11.59 -11.78
N ILE A 185 13.38 11.74 -10.74
CA ILE A 185 12.37 10.78 -10.32
C ILE A 185 10.98 11.31 -10.64
N ALA A 186 10.13 10.43 -11.14
CA ALA A 186 8.70 10.67 -11.30
C ALA A 186 7.89 9.49 -10.77
N VAL A 187 6.64 9.74 -10.42
CA VAL A 187 5.68 8.71 -10.05
C VAL A 187 4.50 8.74 -11.02
N HIS A 188 4.08 7.57 -11.48
CA HIS A 188 2.81 7.39 -12.18
C HIS A 188 1.79 6.81 -11.22
N LEU A 189 0.60 7.37 -11.20
CA LEU A 189 -0.55 6.76 -10.55
C LEU A 189 -1.19 5.80 -11.54
N VAL A 190 -1.33 4.53 -11.18
CA VAL A 190 -1.87 3.50 -12.08
C VAL A 190 -3.12 2.84 -11.49
N PRO A 191 -4.09 2.46 -12.33
CA PRO A 191 -5.27 1.73 -11.90
C PRO A 191 -4.92 0.42 -11.19
N THR A 192 -5.72 0.09 -10.17
CA THR A 192 -5.57 -1.13 -9.41
C THR A 192 -6.92 -1.60 -8.86
N ARG A 193 -7.04 -2.90 -8.57
CA ARG A 193 -8.31 -3.51 -8.16
C ARG A 193 -8.49 -3.38 -6.66
N HIS A 194 -8.96 -2.23 -6.22
CA HIS A 194 -9.24 -1.97 -4.81
C HIS A 194 -10.42 -0.99 -4.64
N TRP A 195 -10.53 -0.38 -3.47
CA TRP A 195 -11.58 0.56 -3.10
C TRP A 195 -11.09 1.47 -1.96
N THR A 196 -11.90 2.43 -1.53
CA THR A 196 -11.52 3.27 -0.38
C THR A 196 -12.71 3.68 0.47
N ALA A 197 -12.48 3.85 1.78
CA ALA A 197 -13.40 4.48 2.72
C ALA A 197 -12.67 4.88 4.01
N ARG A 198 -13.24 5.83 4.75
CA ARG A 198 -12.84 6.17 6.14
C ARG A 198 -14.03 6.23 7.08
N GLY A 199 -15.20 6.63 6.59
CA GLY A 199 -16.45 6.70 7.32
C GLY A 199 -17.49 5.68 6.84
N LEU A 200 -18.71 5.83 7.37
CA LEU A 200 -19.83 4.97 7.02
C LEU A 200 -20.45 5.30 5.65
N PHE A 201 -20.24 6.51 5.13
CA PHE A 201 -20.95 7.05 3.97
C PHE A 201 -20.02 7.68 2.91
N ASP A 202 -18.74 7.33 2.92
CA ASP A 202 -17.72 7.89 2.02
C ASP A 202 -17.04 6.85 1.12
N ARG A 203 -17.58 5.62 1.11
CA ARG A 203 -17.12 4.55 0.24
C ARG A 203 -16.99 5.03 -1.20
N ASN A 204 -15.78 4.92 -1.73
CA ASN A 204 -15.37 5.31 -3.08
C ASN A 204 -15.66 6.78 -3.45
N LYS A 205 -15.73 7.69 -2.47
CA LYS A 205 -15.81 9.14 -2.77
C LYS A 205 -14.44 9.77 -3.03
N ALA A 206 -13.36 9.07 -2.69
CA ALA A 206 -12.00 9.37 -3.13
C ALA A 206 -11.51 8.23 -4.05
N LEU A 207 -10.47 8.50 -4.81
CA LEU A 207 -9.80 7.53 -5.66
C LEU A 207 -8.78 6.70 -4.86
N TRP A 208 -8.33 5.59 -5.42
CA TRP A 208 -7.23 4.75 -4.93
C TRP A 208 -6.29 4.47 -6.09
N ALA A 209 -5.00 4.23 -5.87
CA ALA A 209 -4.07 3.90 -6.94
C ALA A 209 -2.90 3.02 -6.45
N SER A 210 -2.29 2.31 -7.37
CA SER A 210 -0.92 1.82 -7.23
C SER A 210 0.05 2.84 -7.86
N PHE A 211 1.35 2.68 -7.63
CA PHE A 211 2.37 3.62 -8.10
C PHE A 211 3.44 2.93 -8.94
N VAL A 212 3.86 3.55 -10.06
CA VAL A 212 5.11 3.19 -10.75
C VAL A 212 6.10 4.32 -10.55
N LEU A 213 7.18 4.07 -9.83
CA LEU A 213 8.28 5.00 -9.62
C LEU A 213 9.31 4.84 -10.73
N GLU A 214 9.55 5.91 -11.48
CA GLU A 214 10.70 6.04 -12.38
C GLU A 214 11.89 6.51 -11.56
N THR A 215 12.92 5.67 -11.43
CA THR A 215 14.13 6.02 -10.69
C THR A 215 15.39 5.78 -11.52
N PRO A 216 16.54 6.40 -11.17
CA PRO A 216 17.82 6.08 -11.80
C PRO A 216 18.25 4.61 -11.66
N ALA A 217 17.72 3.88 -10.67
CA ALA A 217 17.97 2.46 -10.49
C ALA A 217 17.08 1.56 -11.35
N GLY A 218 16.08 2.13 -12.05
CA GLY A 218 15.05 1.40 -12.77
C GLY A 218 13.65 1.65 -12.22
N LYS A 219 12.63 1.11 -12.89
CA LYS A 219 11.24 1.31 -12.50
C LYS A 219 10.82 0.35 -11.39
N ILE A 220 10.18 0.89 -10.36
CA ILE A 220 9.67 0.14 -9.20
C ILE A 220 8.15 0.26 -9.20
N TYR A 221 7.45 -0.87 -9.27
CA TYR A 221 5.99 -0.92 -9.19
C TYR A 221 5.53 -1.22 -7.77
N VAL A 222 4.89 -0.25 -7.11
CA VAL A 222 4.39 -0.38 -5.74
C VAL A 222 2.87 -0.55 -5.78
N VAL A 223 2.41 -1.77 -5.51
CA VAL A 223 1.01 -2.14 -5.69
C VAL A 223 0.12 -1.64 -4.56
N CYS A 224 0.67 -1.48 -3.36
CA CYS A 224 -0.11 -1.20 -2.15
C CYS A 224 -1.15 -2.32 -1.95
N ASP A 225 -2.43 -2.05 -2.16
CA ASP A 225 -3.49 -3.06 -2.06
C ASP A 225 -4.17 -3.31 -3.40
N SER A 226 -4.37 -4.58 -3.71
CA SER A 226 -5.11 -5.00 -4.90
C SER A 226 -5.63 -6.41 -4.74
N GLY A 227 -6.78 -6.70 -5.35
CA GLY A 227 -7.16 -8.05 -5.77
C GLY A 227 -6.47 -8.42 -7.07
N TYR A 228 -6.37 -9.71 -7.37
CA TYR A 228 -5.75 -10.17 -8.63
C TYR A 228 -6.68 -10.04 -9.83
N GLY A 229 -7.96 -10.40 -9.66
CA GLY A 229 -8.93 -10.44 -10.76
C GLY A 229 -8.51 -11.45 -11.83
N ASP A 230 -8.42 -10.99 -13.08
CA ASP A 230 -7.92 -11.74 -14.23
C ASP A 230 -6.45 -11.40 -14.58
N GLY A 231 -5.76 -10.63 -13.73
CA GLY A 231 -4.39 -10.16 -13.96
C GLY A 231 -4.24 -8.97 -14.91
N ARG A 232 -5.35 -8.42 -15.43
CA ARG A 232 -5.32 -7.36 -16.47
C ARG A 232 -4.61 -6.08 -16.04
N HIS A 233 -4.81 -5.61 -14.81
CA HIS A 233 -4.13 -4.41 -14.32
C HIS A 233 -2.62 -4.59 -14.29
N PHE A 234 -2.13 -5.77 -13.89
CA PHE A 234 -0.70 -6.10 -13.87
C PHE A 234 -0.10 -6.15 -15.29
N ARG A 235 -0.78 -6.80 -16.24
CA ARG A 235 -0.33 -6.84 -17.64
C ARG A 235 -0.35 -5.47 -18.31
N ARG A 236 -1.34 -4.62 -18.04
CA ARG A 236 -1.37 -3.23 -18.52
C ARG A 236 -0.19 -2.41 -17.98
N VAL A 237 0.20 -2.63 -16.73
CA VAL A 237 1.40 -1.99 -16.17
C VAL A 237 2.65 -2.48 -16.88
N ALA A 238 2.77 -3.78 -17.17
CA ALA A 238 3.89 -4.32 -17.96
C ALA A 238 3.96 -3.70 -19.36
N GLU A 239 2.84 -3.63 -20.06
CA GLU A 239 2.74 -3.07 -21.41
C GLU A 239 3.12 -1.58 -21.45
N LYS A 240 2.65 -0.78 -20.49
CA LYS A 240 2.86 0.67 -20.50
C LYS A 240 4.18 1.10 -19.86
N HIS A 241 4.63 0.39 -18.82
CA HIS A 241 5.75 0.82 -17.98
C HIS A 241 6.95 -0.12 -18.01
N GLY A 242 6.87 -1.31 -18.59
CA GLY A 242 7.97 -2.26 -18.66
C GLY A 242 9.22 -1.71 -19.39
N PRO A 243 10.41 -2.29 -19.12
CA PRO A 243 10.67 -3.32 -18.12
C PRO A 243 10.67 -2.77 -16.69
N LEU A 244 10.14 -3.54 -15.74
CA LEU A 244 10.15 -3.23 -14.31
C LEU A 244 11.33 -3.92 -13.63
N ARG A 245 12.10 -3.19 -12.84
CA ARG A 245 13.20 -3.78 -12.06
C ARG A 245 12.67 -4.52 -10.83
N LEU A 246 11.68 -3.94 -10.16
CA LEU A 246 11.14 -4.48 -8.92
C LEU A 246 9.64 -4.24 -8.82
N ALA A 247 8.91 -5.21 -8.26
CA ALA A 247 7.54 -5.02 -7.80
C ALA A 247 7.44 -5.15 -6.27
N ILE A 248 6.59 -4.36 -5.64
CA ILE A 248 6.23 -4.49 -4.22
C ILE A 248 4.77 -4.90 -4.14
N LEU A 249 4.52 -6.13 -3.71
CA LEU A 249 3.24 -6.83 -3.86
C LEU A 249 2.67 -7.23 -2.49
N PRO A 250 1.37 -6.97 -2.22
CA PRO A 250 0.73 -7.41 -0.98
C PRO A 250 0.59 -8.94 -0.99
N ILE A 251 0.85 -9.56 0.15
CA ILE A 251 0.71 -11.02 0.34
C ILE A 251 -0.19 -11.40 1.52
N GLY A 252 -0.72 -10.43 2.26
CA GLY A 252 -1.60 -10.62 3.41
C GLY A 252 -3.00 -10.03 3.21
N ALA A 253 -3.79 -10.00 4.29
CA ALA A 253 -5.17 -9.53 4.31
C ALA A 253 -6.13 -10.31 3.40
N TYR A 254 -5.90 -11.62 3.22
CA TYR A 254 -6.55 -12.38 2.15
C TYR A 254 -7.61 -13.40 2.61
N GLU A 255 -7.74 -13.69 3.91
CA GLU A 255 -8.79 -14.60 4.41
C GLU A 255 -10.00 -13.88 5.03
N PRO A 256 -11.23 -14.38 4.82
CA PRO A 256 -11.57 -15.58 4.06
C PRO A 256 -11.61 -15.29 2.54
N ARG A 257 -11.07 -16.19 1.70
CA ARG A 257 -11.00 -15.97 0.23
C ARG A 257 -12.32 -15.58 -0.43
N TRP A 258 -13.46 -16.17 -0.02
CA TRP A 258 -14.76 -15.85 -0.61
C TRP A 258 -15.16 -14.37 -0.46
N PHE A 259 -14.65 -13.71 0.59
CA PHE A 259 -14.90 -12.30 0.88
C PHE A 259 -13.80 -11.40 0.33
N MET A 260 -12.54 -11.77 0.56
CA MET A 260 -11.38 -10.89 0.30
C MET A 260 -10.85 -10.92 -1.13
N ARG A 261 -11.06 -12.00 -1.89
CA ARG A 261 -10.37 -12.23 -3.18
C ARG A 261 -10.50 -11.11 -4.21
N ASP A 262 -11.59 -10.35 -4.14
CA ASP A 262 -11.86 -9.32 -5.11
C ASP A 262 -11.03 -8.05 -4.85
N GLN A 263 -10.44 -7.89 -3.65
CA GLN A 263 -9.75 -6.67 -3.19
C GLN A 263 -8.36 -6.94 -2.59
N HIS A 264 -8.06 -8.19 -2.20
CA HIS A 264 -6.75 -8.59 -1.67
C HIS A 264 -6.28 -9.91 -2.32
N MET A 265 -5.08 -9.87 -2.88
CA MET A 265 -4.34 -11.04 -3.34
C MET A 265 -3.95 -11.93 -2.15
N ASN A 266 -4.03 -13.24 -2.34
CA ASN A 266 -3.24 -14.17 -1.52
C ASN A 266 -1.82 -14.31 -2.12
N PRO A 267 -0.90 -15.04 -1.49
CA PRO A 267 0.46 -15.20 -2.02
C PRO A 267 0.53 -15.87 -3.40
N GLU A 268 -0.38 -16.81 -3.71
CA GLU A 268 -0.47 -17.43 -5.03
C GLU A 268 -0.84 -16.41 -6.13
N ASP A 269 -1.84 -15.58 -5.85
CA ASP A 269 -2.24 -14.45 -6.69
C ASP A 269 -1.10 -13.44 -6.85
N ALA A 270 -0.32 -13.18 -5.80
CA ALA A 270 0.83 -12.29 -5.86
C ALA A 270 1.96 -12.86 -6.74
N VAL A 271 2.20 -14.18 -6.73
CA VAL A 271 3.15 -14.83 -7.64
C VAL A 271 2.70 -14.70 -9.09
N LYS A 272 1.39 -14.86 -9.37
CA LYS A 272 0.85 -14.60 -10.71
C LYS A 272 1.02 -13.14 -11.11
N ALA A 273 0.76 -12.20 -10.20
CA ALA A 273 0.95 -10.78 -10.42
C ALA A 273 2.41 -10.40 -10.73
N LEU A 274 3.40 -11.03 -10.08
CA LEU A 274 4.82 -10.88 -10.41
C LEU A 274 5.09 -11.27 -11.89
N LEU A 275 4.56 -12.42 -12.33
CA LEU A 275 4.73 -12.86 -13.71
C LEU A 275 4.04 -11.93 -14.70
N ASP A 276 2.79 -11.54 -14.41
CA ASP A 276 1.96 -10.70 -15.29
C ASP A 276 2.47 -9.26 -15.40
N CYS A 277 3.05 -8.68 -14.33
CA CYS A 277 3.65 -7.35 -14.41
C CYS A 277 5.06 -7.36 -15.02
N GLY A 278 5.67 -8.54 -15.19
CA GLY A 278 6.97 -8.70 -15.84
C GLY A 278 8.15 -8.11 -15.05
N ALA A 279 8.02 -7.94 -13.73
CA ALA A 279 9.11 -7.47 -12.89
C ALA A 279 10.23 -8.52 -12.75
N GLN A 280 11.48 -8.07 -12.66
CA GLN A 280 12.63 -8.96 -12.46
C GLN A 280 12.52 -9.65 -11.09
N ASP A 281 12.35 -8.88 -10.03
CA ASP A 281 12.18 -9.36 -8.66
C ASP A 281 10.94 -8.73 -7.99
N ALA A 282 10.54 -9.27 -6.84
CA ALA A 282 9.51 -8.70 -6.00
C ALA A 282 9.79 -8.76 -4.49
N LEU A 283 9.17 -7.85 -3.76
CA LEU A 283 9.17 -7.81 -2.29
C LEU A 283 7.73 -7.87 -1.78
N GLY A 284 7.49 -8.75 -0.81
CA GLY A 284 6.17 -8.99 -0.23
C GLY A 284 5.90 -8.05 0.94
N HIS A 285 4.74 -7.40 0.95
CA HIS A 285 4.26 -6.54 2.05
C HIS A 285 2.82 -6.88 2.47
N HIS A 286 2.21 -6.02 3.29
CA HIS A 286 0.83 -6.13 3.81
C HIS A 286 0.59 -7.34 4.71
N HIS A 287 1.63 -7.81 5.40
CA HIS A 287 1.52 -8.93 6.32
C HIS A 287 2.26 -8.68 7.63
N GLY A 288 1.93 -9.47 8.65
CA GLY A 288 2.70 -9.55 9.90
C GLY A 288 2.56 -8.37 10.87
N THR A 289 1.96 -7.25 10.48
CA THR A 289 1.91 -6.03 11.31
C THR A 289 0.56 -5.78 11.98
N PHE A 290 -0.54 -5.79 11.23
CA PHE A 290 -1.91 -5.63 11.75
C PHE A 290 -2.75 -6.86 11.41
N GLN A 291 -3.52 -7.38 12.37
CA GLN A 291 -4.47 -8.45 12.06
C GLN A 291 -5.78 -7.86 11.51
N LEU A 292 -5.82 -7.69 10.18
CA LEU A 292 -6.98 -7.15 9.45
C LEU A 292 -8.03 -8.22 9.12
N THR A 293 -7.58 -9.48 9.05
CA THR A 293 -8.30 -10.61 8.46
C THR A 293 -8.08 -11.88 9.29
N ASP A 294 -8.51 -13.03 8.75
CA ASP A 294 -8.62 -14.26 9.52
C ASP A 294 -7.36 -15.14 9.52
N GLU A 295 -6.40 -14.93 8.61
CA GLU A 295 -5.19 -15.76 8.53
C GLU A 295 -4.23 -15.58 9.72
N ALA A 296 -3.38 -16.58 9.95
CA ALA A 296 -2.31 -16.51 10.95
C ALA A 296 -1.18 -15.57 10.52
N ILE A 297 -0.47 -15.01 11.48
CA ILE A 297 0.56 -13.98 11.26
C ILE A 297 1.69 -14.42 10.30
N ASP A 298 2.02 -15.71 10.31
CA ASP A 298 3.09 -16.33 9.53
C ASP A 298 2.59 -17.06 8.27
N ALA A 299 1.26 -17.21 8.11
CA ALA A 299 0.66 -17.88 6.96
C ALA A 299 1.02 -17.21 5.61
N PRO A 300 1.01 -15.86 5.47
CA PRO A 300 1.42 -15.20 4.22
C PRO A 300 2.82 -15.60 3.73
N ALA A 301 3.82 -15.61 4.61
CA ALA A 301 5.20 -15.94 4.24
C ALA A 301 5.37 -17.42 3.86
N LYS A 302 4.68 -18.33 4.58
CA LYS A 302 4.68 -19.77 4.27
C LYS A 302 4.02 -20.04 2.92
N ALA A 303 2.83 -19.48 2.70
CA ALA A 303 2.10 -19.65 1.45
C ALA A 303 2.80 -18.98 0.26
N LEU A 304 3.60 -17.93 0.46
CA LEU A 304 4.45 -17.38 -0.60
C LEU A 304 5.52 -18.38 -1.04
N VAL A 305 6.21 -19.02 -0.09
CA VAL A 305 7.20 -20.06 -0.38
C VAL A 305 6.57 -21.22 -1.16
N GLU A 306 5.42 -21.71 -0.68
CA GLU A 306 4.68 -22.79 -1.36
C GLU A 306 4.25 -22.39 -2.78
N ALA A 307 3.77 -21.16 -2.98
CA ALA A 307 3.37 -20.66 -4.30
C ALA A 307 4.56 -20.52 -5.27
N LEU A 308 5.71 -20.06 -4.78
CA LEU A 308 6.94 -19.94 -5.58
C LEU A 308 7.48 -21.32 -5.99
N ASP A 309 7.51 -22.27 -5.05
CA ASP A 309 7.95 -23.64 -5.31
C ASP A 309 7.01 -24.32 -6.33
N ALA A 310 5.69 -24.15 -6.20
CA ALA A 310 4.71 -24.67 -7.14
C ALA A 310 4.85 -24.06 -8.55
N ALA A 311 5.21 -22.77 -8.64
CA ALA A 311 5.46 -22.07 -9.90
C ALA A 311 6.87 -22.28 -10.45
N GLN A 312 7.74 -23.03 -9.75
CA GLN A 312 9.15 -23.23 -10.07
C GLN A 312 9.95 -21.92 -10.20
N ILE A 313 9.61 -20.94 -9.36
CA ILE A 313 10.31 -19.65 -9.30
C ILE A 313 11.29 -19.68 -8.12
N PRO A 314 12.56 -19.26 -8.31
CA PRO A 314 13.51 -19.17 -7.20
C PRO A 314 12.97 -18.27 -6.08
N GLN A 315 13.03 -18.74 -4.84
CA GLN A 315 12.49 -17.99 -3.67
C GLN A 315 13.17 -16.62 -3.49
N GLN A 316 14.40 -16.45 -3.96
CA GLN A 316 15.13 -15.18 -3.92
C GLN A 316 14.50 -14.11 -4.83
N ARG A 317 13.72 -14.52 -5.84
CA ARG A 317 13.05 -13.62 -6.77
C ARG A 317 11.84 -12.92 -6.14
N PHE A 318 11.27 -13.48 -5.07
CA PHE A 318 10.14 -12.86 -4.38
C PHE A 318 10.20 -13.11 -2.87
N VAL A 319 10.69 -12.12 -2.13
CA VAL A 319 10.97 -12.26 -0.69
C VAL A 319 9.83 -11.66 0.14
N ALA A 320 9.25 -12.43 1.06
CA ALA A 320 8.35 -11.89 2.09
C ALA A 320 9.15 -11.08 3.11
N MET A 321 8.88 -9.78 3.19
CA MET A 321 9.73 -8.86 3.96
C MET A 321 9.33 -8.80 5.43
N LYS A 322 10.33 -8.52 6.29
CA LYS A 322 10.10 -8.27 7.71
C LYS A 322 10.42 -6.82 8.06
N PRO A 323 9.69 -6.18 9.00
CA PRO A 323 9.99 -4.80 9.39
C PRO A 323 11.47 -4.61 9.72
N GLY A 324 12.12 -3.60 9.14
CA GLY A 324 13.53 -3.28 9.31
C GLY A 324 14.45 -4.01 8.33
N GLN A 325 13.94 -4.94 7.53
CA GLN A 325 14.71 -5.57 6.47
C GLN A 325 14.91 -4.61 5.29
N VAL A 326 16.10 -4.67 4.70
CA VAL A 326 16.56 -3.73 3.66
C VAL A 326 16.98 -4.52 2.42
N VAL A 327 16.65 -3.98 1.25
CA VAL A 327 17.13 -4.45 -0.06
C VAL A 327 17.72 -3.28 -0.82
N GLU A 328 18.85 -3.51 -1.48
CA GLU A 328 19.49 -2.55 -2.38
C GLU A 328 19.47 -3.10 -3.81
N ILE A 329 19.11 -2.26 -4.77
CA ILE A 329 19.01 -2.60 -6.19
C ILE A 329 19.73 -1.60 -7.09
#